data_AF-A0A2I0D8C0-F1
#
_entry.id   AF-A0A2I0D8C0-F1
#
_cell.length_a   1.000
_cell.length_b   1.000
_cell.length_c   1.000
_cell.angle_alpha   90.00
_cell.angle_beta   90.00
_cell.angle_gamma   90.00
#
_symmetry.space_group_name_H-M   'P 1'
#
loop_
_entity.id
_entity.type
_entity.pdbx_description
1 polymer ?
#
loop_
_entity_poly.entity_id
_entity_poly.type
_entity_poly.pdbx_seq_one_letter_code
_entity_poly.pdbx_strand_id
1 'polypeptide(L)'
;MYKGNLTTNTWEAIQTPRLSNITEEKIIEINFSDEFNGRLITNKGGNLYTEDGGETWKLFYLGIDNITAISIHENRVYMIANGQLFTK
;
A
#
# COMPACT_ATOMS: atom_id res chain seq x y z
N MET A 1 -0.17 10.52 2.36
CA MET A 1 0.48 10.66 1.04
C MET A 1 0.16 12.04 0.50
N TYR A 2 0.90 12.55 -0.49
CA TYR A 2 0.63 13.86 -1.05
C TYR A 2 0.48 13.81 -2.58
N LYS A 3 -0.49 14.57 -3.13
CA LYS A 3 -0.62 14.82 -4.57
C LYS A 3 -0.10 16.23 -4.87
N GLY A 4 0.74 16.36 -5.88
CA GLY A 4 1.26 17.67 -6.29
C GLY A 4 0.19 18.45 -7.06
N ASN A 5 -0.09 19.67 -6.63
CA ASN A 5 -0.86 20.63 -7.41
C ASN A 5 0.12 21.50 -8.22
N LEU A 6 0.16 21.28 -9.53
CA LEU A 6 1.10 21.97 -10.43
C LEU A 6 0.77 23.46 -10.61
N THR A 7 -0.48 23.87 -10.32
CA THR A 7 -0.93 25.26 -10.46
C THR A 7 -0.57 26.10 -9.24
N THR A 8 -0.65 25.52 -8.05
CA THR A 8 -0.32 26.21 -6.78
C THR A 8 1.06 25.87 -6.24
N ASN A 9 1.76 24.90 -6.85
CA ASN A 9 3.01 24.32 -6.36
C ASN A 9 2.90 23.86 -4.89
N THR A 10 1.75 23.30 -4.51
CA THR A 10 1.47 22.80 -3.16
C THR A 10 1.22 21.31 -3.15
N TRP A 11 1.43 20.71 -1.99
CA TRP A 11 1.10 19.31 -1.71
C TRP A 11 -0.26 19.22 -1.03
N GLU A 12 -1.17 18.44 -1.60
CA GLU A 12 -2.46 18.12 -0.97
C GLU A 12 -2.36 16.79 -0.24
N ALA A 13 -2.75 16.75 1.04
CA ALA A 13 -2.72 15.53 1.83
C ALA A 13 -3.85 14.59 1.41
N ILE A 14 -3.48 13.42 0.88
CA ILE A 14 -4.41 12.33 0.61
C ILE A 14 -4.60 11.51 1.89
N GLN A 15 -5.86 11.34 2.28
CA GLN A 15 -6.25 10.47 3.37
C GLN A 15 -6.15 9.00 2.92
N THR A 16 -5.26 8.25 3.57
CA THR A 16 -5.24 6.79 3.42
C THR A 16 -6.43 6.18 4.16
N PRO A 17 -6.87 4.94 3.83
CA PRO A 17 -7.82 4.23 4.65
C PRO A 17 -7.37 4.23 6.10
N ARG A 18 -8.36 4.28 7.00
CA ARG A 18 -8.11 3.86 8.36
C ARG A 18 -7.70 2.40 8.33
N LEU A 19 -6.40 2.17 8.41
CA LEU A 19 -5.86 0.90 8.87
C LEU A 19 -6.55 0.60 10.19
N SER A 20 -6.94 -0.65 10.39
CA SER A 20 -7.74 -1.07 11.54
C SER A 20 -7.13 -0.56 12.86
N ASN A 21 -7.92 -0.48 13.94
CA ASN A 21 -7.48 -0.03 15.28
C ASN A 21 -6.33 -0.85 15.91
N ILE A 22 -5.64 -1.69 15.13
CA ILE A 22 -4.37 -2.32 15.45
C ILE A 22 -3.32 -1.20 15.45
N THR A 23 -3.08 -0.62 16.62
CA THR A 23 -2.25 0.57 16.93
C THR A 23 -0.79 0.55 16.44
N GLU A 24 -0.38 -0.45 15.67
CA GLU A 24 1.01 -0.67 15.23
C GLU A 24 1.15 -1.01 13.74
N GLU A 25 0.03 -1.04 12.98
CA GLU A 25 0.09 -1.29 11.56
C GLU A 25 0.64 -0.06 10.81
N LYS A 26 1.72 -0.27 10.06
CA LYS A 26 2.43 0.77 9.31
C LYS A 26 2.49 0.38 7.85
N ILE A 27 2.26 1.35 6.97
CA ILE A 27 2.60 1.22 5.55
C ILE A 27 4.13 1.13 5.46
N ILE A 28 4.62 0.08 4.82
CA ILE A 28 6.05 -0.15 4.61
C ILE A 28 6.45 -0.11 3.15
N GLU A 29 5.49 -0.17 2.23
CA GLU A 29 5.75 -0.08 0.80
C GLU A 29 4.60 0.60 0.05
N ILE A 30 4.97 1.30 -1.02
CA ILE A 30 4.07 1.99 -1.94
C ILE A 30 4.57 1.82 -3.37
N ASN A 31 3.66 1.53 -4.30
CA ASN A 31 3.96 1.51 -5.72
C ASN A 31 2.76 2.03 -6.52
N PHE A 32 3.03 2.80 -7.57
CA PHE A 32 2.04 3.19 -8.56
C PHE A 32 2.49 2.67 -9.92
N SER A 33 1.63 1.90 -10.58
CA SER A 33 1.89 1.40 -11.94
C SER A 33 1.62 2.47 -12.99
N ASP A 34 0.74 3.42 -12.68
CA ASP A 34 0.43 4.61 -13.46
C ASP A 34 -0.14 5.70 -12.54
N GLU A 35 -0.68 6.79 -13.10
CA GLU A 35 -1.21 7.92 -12.32
C GLU A 35 -2.51 7.64 -11.56
N PHE A 36 -3.20 6.53 -11.86
CA PHE A 36 -4.47 6.14 -11.27
C PHE A 36 -4.35 4.89 -10.39
N ASN A 37 -3.52 3.94 -10.79
CA ASN A 37 -3.44 2.62 -10.20
C ASN A 37 -2.27 2.55 -9.23
N GLY A 38 -2.60 2.38 -7.95
CA GLY A 38 -1.62 2.38 -6.86
C GLY A 38 -1.87 1.27 -5.84
N ARG A 39 -0.80 0.85 -5.18
CA ARG A 39 -0.81 -0.17 -4.14
C ARG A 39 0.01 0.26 -2.94
N LEU A 40 -0.49 -0.07 -1.74
CA LEU A 40 0.24 0.06 -0.49
C LEU A 40 0.26 -1.29 0.22
N ILE A 41 1.35 -1.57 0.91
CA ILE A 41 1.46 -2.76 1.75
C ILE A 41 1.83 -2.35 3.17
N THR A 42 1.24 -3.03 4.14
CA THR A 42 1.55 -2.84 5.56
C THR A 42 2.43 -3.95 6.12
N ASN A 43 3.10 -3.66 7.23
CA ASN A 43 3.86 -4.63 8.01
C ASN A 43 3.02 -5.78 8.60
N LYS A 44 1.67 -5.74 8.46
CA LYS A 44 0.76 -6.81 8.89
C LYS A 44 -0.01 -7.45 7.73
N GLY A 45 0.50 -7.32 6.50
CA GLY A 45 -0.08 -7.99 5.33
C GLY A 45 -1.38 -7.36 4.84
N GLY A 46 -1.67 -6.14 5.29
CA GLY A 46 -2.69 -5.29 4.71
C GLY A 46 -2.27 -4.87 3.31
N ASN A 47 -3.10 -5.18 2.33
CA ASN A 47 -2.94 -4.79 0.95
C ASN A 47 -4.00 -3.74 0.63
N LEU A 48 -3.55 -2.55 0.24
CA LEU A 48 -4.42 -1.47 -0.17
C LEU A 48 -4.25 -1.23 -1.66
N TYR A 49 -5.35 -1.01 -2.37
CA TYR A 49 -5.34 -0.72 -3.80
C TYR A 49 -6.26 0.47 -4.12
N THR A 50 -5.81 1.33 -5.02
CA THR A 50 -6.56 2.47 -5.57
C THR A 50 -6.63 2.38 -7.09
N GLU A 51 -7.74 2.85 -7.66
CA GLU A 51 -8.00 2.96 -9.10
C GLU A 51 -8.19 4.44 -9.53
N ASP A 52 -8.04 5.37 -8.59
CA ASP A 52 -8.36 6.80 -8.75
C ASP A 52 -7.22 7.73 -8.30
N GLY A 53 -5.97 7.25 -8.33
CA GLY A 53 -4.80 8.05 -8.00
C GLY A 53 -4.63 8.28 -6.49
N GLY A 54 -5.28 7.43 -5.69
CA GLY A 54 -5.22 7.46 -4.23
C GLY A 54 -6.32 8.27 -3.58
N GLU A 55 -7.33 8.75 -4.30
CA GLU A 55 -8.49 9.45 -3.72
C GLU A 55 -9.32 8.48 -2.85
N THR A 56 -9.51 7.25 -3.31
CA THR A 56 -10.09 6.15 -2.55
C THR A 56 -9.22 4.90 -2.61
N TRP A 57 -9.37 4.06 -1.59
CA TRP A 57 -8.53 2.88 -1.40
C TRP A 57 -9.36 1.73 -0.85
N LYS A 58 -9.20 0.56 -1.45
CA LYS A 58 -9.78 -0.72 -1.00
C LYS A 58 -8.72 -1.46 -0.18
N LEU A 59 -9.03 -1.77 1.08
CA LEU A 59 -8.16 -2.53 1.99
C LEU A 59 -8.62 -3.98 2.08
N PHE A 60 -7.69 -4.92 1.92
CA PHE A 60 -7.89 -6.33 2.24
C PHE A 60 -6.66 -6.90 2.94
N TYR A 61 -6.87 -7.81 3.88
CA TYR A 61 -5.78 -8.51 4.55
C TYR A 61 -5.60 -9.88 3.90
N LEU A 62 -4.35 -10.25 3.66
CA LEU A 62 -4.04 -11.58 3.14
C LEU A 62 -4.19 -12.70 4.18
N GLY A 63 -4.36 -12.33 5.46
CA GLY A 63 -4.38 -13.29 6.58
C GLY A 63 -3.01 -13.94 6.81
N ILE A 64 -1.93 -13.25 6.44
CA ILE A 64 -0.55 -13.72 6.55
C ILE A 64 0.13 -12.97 7.69
N ASP A 65 0.53 -13.70 8.72
CA ASP A 65 1.30 -13.19 9.85
C ASP A 65 2.81 -13.41 9.66
N ASN A 66 3.64 -12.77 10.50
CA ASN A 66 5.11 -12.89 10.51
C ASN A 66 5.79 -12.59 9.17
N ILE A 67 5.40 -11.48 8.55
CA ILE A 67 6.04 -11.00 7.33
C ILE A 67 7.43 -10.46 7.67
N THR A 68 8.46 -10.99 7.01
CA THR A 68 9.86 -10.59 7.22
C THR A 68 10.40 -9.71 6.11
N ALA A 69 9.86 -9.83 4.90
CA ALA A 69 10.25 -9.02 3.76
C ALA A 69 9.08 -8.84 2.79
N ILE A 70 8.99 -7.65 2.18
CA ILE A 70 8.03 -7.31 1.13
C ILE A 70 8.80 -6.56 0.04
N SER A 71 8.45 -6.84 -1.22
CA SER A 71 8.87 -6.05 -2.36
C SER A 71 7.78 -6.05 -3.43
N ILE A 72 7.60 -4.90 -4.07
CA ILE A 72 6.77 -4.71 -5.25
C ILE A 72 7.68 -4.47 -6.45
N HIS A 73 7.44 -5.21 -7.53
CA HIS A 73 8.11 -4.98 -8.81
C HIS A 73 7.09 -5.03 -9.93
N GLU A 74 6.99 -3.95 -10.69
CA GLU A 74 5.94 -3.72 -11.69
C GLU A 74 4.55 -3.92 -11.05
N ASN A 75 3.84 -4.98 -11.44
CA ASN A 75 2.51 -5.29 -10.92
C ASN A 75 2.47 -6.55 -10.04
N ARG A 76 3.65 -7.02 -9.57
CA ARG A 76 3.77 -8.20 -8.71
C ARG A 76 4.19 -7.82 -7.30
N VAL A 77 3.59 -8.47 -6.31
CA VAL A 77 4.02 -8.41 -4.91
C VAL A 77 4.77 -9.68 -4.59
N TYR A 78 5.91 -9.54 -3.93
CA TYR A 78 6.68 -10.63 -3.34
C TYR A 78 6.68 -10.45 -1.82
N MET A 79 6.35 -11.50 -1.09
CA MET A 79 6.31 -11.50 0.37
C MET A 79 7.01 -12.73 0.91
N ILE A 80 7.91 -12.54 1.88
CA ILE A 80 8.41 -13.64 2.71
C ILE A 80 7.66 -13.59 4.03
N ALA A 81 6.99 -14.70 4.37
CA ALA A 81 6.30 -14.86 5.64
C ALA A 81 6.34 -16.32 6.07
N ASN A 82 6.50 -16.59 7.38
CA ASN A 82 6.58 -17.95 7.92
C ASN A 82 7.62 -18.86 7.20
N GLY A 83 8.71 -18.26 6.69
CA GLY A 83 9.74 -18.97 5.93
C GLY A 83 9.38 -19.34 4.49
N GLN A 84 8.24 -18.85 3.97
CA GLN A 84 7.73 -19.14 2.63
C GLN A 84 7.64 -17.87 1.77
N LEU A 85 7.82 -18.01 0.46
CA LEU A 85 7.60 -16.95 -0.52
C LEU A 85 6.15 -17.00 -1.04
N PHE A 86 5.46 -15.88 -0.92
CA PHE A 86 4.14 -15.63 -1.49
C PHE A 86 4.26 -14.62 -2.63
N THR A 87 3.48 -14.80 -3.69
CA THR A 87 3.41 -13.84 -4.79
C THR A 87 1.99 -13.70 -5.33
N LYS A 88 1.65 -12.49 -5.78
CA LYS A 88 0.39 -12.14 -6.43
C LYS A 88 0.61 -11.06 -7.47
#